data_AF-A0A9D3LP26-F1
#
_entry.id   AF-A0A9D3LP26-F1
#
_cell.length_a   1.000
_cell.length_b   1.000
_cell.length_c   1.000
_cell.angle_alpha   90.00
_cell.angle_beta   90.00
_cell.angle_gamma   90.00
#
_symmetry.space_group_name_H-M   'P 1'
#
loop_
_entity.id
_entity.type
_entity.pdbx_description
1 polymer ?
#
loop_
_entity_poly.entity_id
_entity_poly.type
_entity_poly.pdbx_seq_one_letter_code
_entity_poly.pdbx_strand_id
1 'polypeptide(L)'
;MWHFKVPLWMAYLLLLFCGLAYSCGSAEYEINGECCPMCTPGTRVYKHCTEYTSTSCVPCIQKSFVDVPSSLSHCLPCIVCDPAMGLKTERVHPHL
;
A
#
# COMPACT_ATOMS: atom_id res chain seq x y z
N MET A 1 -0.87 38.82 21.21
CA MET A 1 -1.93 38.76 20.19
C MET A 1 -1.26 38.83 18.81
N TRP A 2 -0.79 37.69 18.29
CA TRP A 2 -0.13 37.67 16.97
C TRP A 2 -1.18 37.41 15.90
N HIS A 3 -1.83 38.45 15.40
CA HIS A 3 -2.62 38.36 14.17
C HIS A 3 -1.67 38.45 12.98
N PHE A 4 -0.97 37.35 12.70
CA PHE A 4 -0.23 37.21 11.45
C PHE A 4 -1.28 37.06 10.35
N LYS A 5 -1.69 38.19 9.75
CA LYS A 5 -2.58 38.21 8.57
C LYS A 5 -1.84 37.49 7.46
N VAL A 6 -2.13 36.19 7.27
CA VAL A 6 -1.62 35.42 6.15
C VAL A 6 -2.07 36.16 4.88
N PRO A 7 -1.14 36.77 4.14
CA PRO A 7 -1.51 37.64 3.03
C PRO A 7 -2.03 36.76 1.88
N LEU A 8 -3.07 37.22 1.17
CA LEU A 8 -3.85 36.41 0.21
C LEU A 8 -2.99 35.71 -0.87
N TRP A 9 -1.89 36.34 -1.30
CA TRP A 9 -0.93 35.73 -2.22
C TRP A 9 -0.23 34.49 -1.66
N MET A 10 0.02 34.43 -0.35
CA MET A 10 0.58 33.24 0.32
C MET A 10 -0.43 32.09 0.36
N ALA A 11 -1.72 32.41 0.53
CA ALA A 11 -2.78 31.40 0.43
C ALA A 11 -2.94 30.90 -1.02
N TYR A 12 -2.82 31.78 -2.01
CA TYR A 12 -2.84 31.42 -3.43
C TYR A 12 -1.64 30.55 -3.84
N LEU A 13 -0.43 30.90 -3.39
CA LEU A 13 0.77 30.08 -3.55
C LEU A 13 0.58 28.71 -2.89
N LEU A 14 0.03 28.65 -1.67
CA LEU A 14 -0.20 27.39 -0.97
C LEU A 14 -1.23 26.50 -1.71
N LEU A 15 -2.29 27.09 -2.28
CA LEU A 15 -3.29 26.37 -3.09
C LEU A 15 -2.72 25.87 -4.42
N LEU A 16 -1.87 26.66 -5.07
CA LEU A 16 -1.10 26.24 -6.25
C LEU A 16 -0.20 25.04 -5.91
N PHE A 17 0.56 25.12 -4.81
CA PHE A 17 1.41 24.03 -4.35
C PHE A 17 0.62 22.79 -3.90
N CYS A 18 -0.56 22.96 -3.31
CA CYS A 18 -1.45 21.86 -2.89
C CYS A 18 -2.07 21.13 -4.08
N GLY A 19 -2.44 21.85 -5.15
CA GLY A 19 -2.94 21.25 -6.40
C GLY A 19 -1.90 20.43 -7.17
N LEU A 20 -0.60 20.65 -6.91
CA LEU A 20 0.51 19.85 -7.43
C LEU A 20 0.85 18.62 -6.57
N ALA A 21 0.29 18.51 -5.36
CA ALA A 21 0.46 17.33 -4.51
C ALA A 21 -0.45 16.20 -5.01
N TYR A 22 -0.05 15.57 -6.11
CA TYR A 22 -0.69 14.37 -6.62
C TYR A 22 -0.29 13.18 -5.74
N SER A 23 -1.00 12.97 -4.64
CA SER A 23 -0.83 11.77 -3.82
C SER A 23 -1.84 10.70 -4.25
N CYS A 24 -1.38 9.46 -4.37
CA CYS A 24 -2.25 8.34 -4.67
C CYS A 24 -3.26 8.07 -3.54
N GLY A 25 -4.40 7.47 -3.88
CA GLY A 25 -5.43 7.11 -2.91
C GLY A 25 -4.97 6.04 -1.91
N SER A 26 -5.76 5.83 -0.86
CA SER A 26 -5.42 4.90 0.23
C SER A 26 -5.23 3.43 -0.18
N ALA A 27 -5.76 3.03 -1.35
CA ALA A 27 -5.65 1.68 -1.91
C ALA A 27 -4.80 1.66 -3.20
N GLU A 28 -4.00 2.70 -3.42
CA GLU A 28 -3.16 2.86 -4.58
C GLU A 28 -1.71 3.11 -4.16
N TYR A 29 -0.78 2.67 -4.99
CA TYR A 29 0.64 2.93 -4.82
C TYR A 29 1.15 3.70 -6.03
N GLU A 30 2.11 4.59 -5.78
CA GLU A 30 2.78 5.32 -6.85
C GLU A 30 3.85 4.44 -7.50
N ILE A 31 3.83 4.39 -8.83
CA ILE A 31 4.93 3.85 -9.62
C ILE A 31 5.06 4.65 -10.91
N ASN A 32 6.26 5.19 -11.16
CA ASN A 32 6.59 6.02 -12.32
C ASN A 32 5.68 7.26 -12.48
N GLY A 33 5.19 7.83 -11.37
CA GLY A 33 4.27 8.97 -11.37
C GLY A 33 2.81 8.60 -11.67
N GLU A 34 2.49 7.32 -11.82
CA GLU A 34 1.13 6.82 -11.98
C GLU A 34 0.64 6.17 -10.68
N CYS A 35 -0.64 6.35 -10.37
CA CYS A 35 -1.27 5.69 -9.23
C CYS A 35 -1.87 4.35 -9.67
N CYS A 36 -1.31 3.27 -9.16
CA CYS A 36 -1.73 1.90 -9.46
C CYS A 36 -2.52 1.30 -8.30
N PRO A 37 -3.58 0.51 -8.57
CA PRO A 37 -4.31 -0.17 -7.50
C PRO A 37 -3.43 -1.25 -6.85
N MET A 38 -3.46 -1.33 -5.51
CA MET A 38 -2.77 -2.36 -4.74
C MET A 38 -3.40 -3.75 -4.94
N CYS A 39 -2.62 -4.80 -4.69
CA CYS A 39 -3.14 -6.18 -4.67
C CYS A 39 -3.83 -6.48 -3.35
N THR A 40 -4.86 -7.34 -3.36
CA THR A 40 -5.61 -7.74 -2.16
C THR A 40 -4.78 -8.66 -1.25
N PRO A 41 -5.13 -8.76 0.04
CA PRO A 41 -4.49 -9.72 0.96
C PRO A 41 -4.46 -11.14 0.37
N GLY A 42 -3.34 -11.84 0.57
CA GLY A 42 -3.07 -13.16 0.01
C GLY A 42 -2.58 -13.17 -1.44
N THR A 43 -2.45 -12.00 -2.08
CA THR A 43 -1.91 -11.86 -3.44
C THR A 43 -0.71 -10.92 -3.49
N ARG A 44 0.15 -11.12 -4.49
CA ARG A 44 1.32 -10.28 -4.78
C ARG A 44 1.20 -9.70 -6.19
N VAL A 45 1.89 -8.59 -6.43
CA VAL A 45 2.03 -8.00 -7.76
C VAL A 45 2.86 -8.92 -8.65
N TYR A 46 2.27 -9.37 -9.76
CA TYR A 46 2.97 -10.06 -10.84
C TYR A 46 3.43 -9.07 -11.91
N LYS A 47 2.57 -8.11 -12.26
CA LYS A 47 2.85 -7.05 -13.22
C LYS A 47 2.28 -5.75 -12.70
N HIS A 48 3.10 -4.69 -12.71
CA HIS A 48 2.65 -3.35 -12.37
C HIS A 48 1.63 -2.83 -13.37
N CYS A 49 0.84 -1.86 -12.92
CA CYS A 49 -0.07 -1.17 -13.82
C CYS A 49 0.73 -0.31 -14.82
N THR A 50 0.07 0.07 -15.90
CA THR A 50 0.51 1.07 -16.88
C THR A 50 -0.68 1.99 -17.14
N GLU A 51 -0.47 3.09 -17.84
CA GLU A 51 -1.53 4.01 -18.29
C GLU A 51 -2.80 3.29 -18.82
N TYR A 52 -2.62 2.13 -19.48
CA TYR A 52 -3.72 1.39 -20.11
C TYR A 52 -4.09 0.07 -19.40
N THR A 53 -3.32 -0.37 -18.41
CA THR A 53 -3.54 -1.69 -17.78
C THR A 53 -3.47 -1.61 -16.27
N SER A 54 -4.43 -2.19 -15.55
CA SER A 54 -4.36 -2.29 -14.08
C SER A 54 -3.26 -3.24 -13.59
N THR A 55 -2.95 -3.17 -12.30
CA THR A 55 -2.02 -4.09 -11.63
C THR A 55 -2.51 -5.53 -11.77
N SER A 56 -1.63 -6.43 -12.20
CA SER A 56 -1.91 -7.86 -12.24
C SER A 56 -1.42 -8.52 -10.95
N CYS A 57 -2.33 -9.20 -10.26
CA CYS A 57 -2.08 -9.86 -8.98
C CYS A 57 -2.14 -11.38 -9.12
N VAL A 58 -1.26 -12.09 -8.41
CA VAL A 58 -1.23 -13.55 -8.34
C VAL A 58 -1.21 -14.03 -6.89
N PRO A 59 -1.81 -15.19 -6.57
CA PRO A 59 -1.86 -15.69 -5.20
C PRO A 59 -0.46 -16.04 -4.67
N CYS A 60 -0.28 -15.88 -3.37
CA CYS A 60 0.90 -16.35 -2.65
C CYS A 60 0.97 -17.88 -2.64
N ILE A 61 2.20 -18.41 -2.70
CA ILE A 61 2.46 -19.85 -2.62
C ILE A 61 2.43 -20.29 -1.15
N GLN A 62 2.19 -21.58 -0.89
CA GLN A 62 2.19 -22.16 0.46
C GLN A 62 3.40 -21.69 1.28
N LYS A 63 3.16 -21.37 2.57
CA LYS A 63 4.14 -20.82 3.54
C LYS A 63 4.57 -19.37 3.27
N SER A 64 3.79 -18.62 2.50
CA SER A 64 3.95 -17.18 2.36
C SER A 64 2.62 -16.44 2.41
N PHE A 65 2.64 -15.17 2.82
CA PHE A 65 1.44 -14.38 3.05
C PHE A 65 1.66 -12.90 2.69
N VAL A 66 0.54 -12.20 2.49
CA VAL A 66 0.42 -10.75 2.44
C VAL A 66 -0.86 -10.45 3.20
N ASP A 67 -0.76 -9.77 4.34
CA ASP A 67 -1.86 -9.56 5.30
C ASP A 67 -2.65 -8.28 5.02
N VAL A 68 -2.05 -7.31 4.33
CA VAL A 68 -2.68 -6.04 3.96
C VAL A 68 -2.62 -5.80 2.46
N PRO A 69 -3.56 -5.02 1.89
CA PRO A 69 -3.44 -4.59 0.50
C PRO A 69 -2.09 -3.90 0.28
N SER A 70 -1.32 -4.36 -0.70
CA SER A 70 0.05 -3.85 -0.88
C SER A 70 0.52 -3.92 -2.33
N SER A 71 1.61 -3.19 -2.60
CA SER A 71 2.34 -3.19 -3.86
C SER A 71 3.47 -4.22 -3.88
N LEU A 72 3.50 -5.17 -2.93
CA LEU A 72 4.56 -6.15 -2.83
C LEU A 72 4.58 -7.07 -4.05
N SER A 73 5.75 -7.15 -4.70
CA SER A 73 6.02 -8.07 -5.80
C SER A 73 6.31 -9.51 -5.34
N HIS A 74 6.48 -9.71 -4.04
CA HIS A 74 6.80 -10.98 -3.39
C HIS A 74 5.98 -11.16 -2.11
N CYS A 75 5.69 -12.39 -1.73
CA CYS A 75 4.97 -12.69 -0.49
C CYS A 75 5.95 -12.81 0.69
N LEU A 76 5.51 -12.42 1.88
CA LEU A 76 6.30 -12.53 3.11
C LEU A 76 6.31 -14.00 3.57
N PRO A 77 7.44 -14.54 4.03
CA PRO A 77 7.50 -15.91 4.53
C PRO A 77 6.72 -16.05 5.83
N CYS A 78 5.98 -17.14 5.99
CA CYS A 78 5.38 -17.47 7.27
C CYS A 78 6.49 -17.80 8.29
N ILE A 79 6.35 -17.26 9.50
CA ILE A 79 7.22 -17.63 10.63
C ILE A 79 6.91 -19.08 11.02
N VAL A 80 7.96 -19.85 11.26
CA VAL A 80 7.83 -21.21 11.79
C VAL A 80 7.80 -21.14 13.31
N CYS A 81 6.69 -21.55 13.91
CA CYS A 81 6.57 -21.70 15.35
C CYS A 81 7.19 -23.05 15.77
N ASP A 82 8.27 -23.02 16.55
CA ASP A 82 8.93 -24.23 17.05
C ASP A 82 8.15 -24.85 18.22
N PRO A 83 7.62 -26.09 18.09
CA PRO A 83 6.95 -26.76 19.19
C PRO A 83 7.86 -27.03 20.39
N ALA A 84 9.18 -27.15 20.19
CA ALA A 84 10.15 -27.34 21.27
C ALA A 84 10.24 -26.12 22.20
N MET A 85 9.84 -24.95 21.71
CA MET A 85 9.72 -23.72 22.51
C MET A 85 8.33 -23.56 23.15
N GLY A 86 7.45 -24.56 23.03
CA GLY A 86 6.06 -24.48 23.48
C GLY A 86 5.19 -23.57 22.61
N LEU A 87 5.63 -23.22 21.40
CA LEU A 87 4.89 -22.36 20.48
C LEU A 87 3.97 -23.19 19.59
N LYS A 88 2.74 -22.71 19.36
CA LYS A 88 1.77 -23.31 18.43
C LYS A 88 1.50 -22.38 17.26
N THR A 89 1.24 -22.97 16.10
CA THR A 89 0.79 -22.21 14.93
C THR A 89 -0.69 -21.88 15.10
N GLU A 90 -1.03 -20.60 15.22
CA GLU A 90 -2.39 -20.09 15.14
C GLU A 90 -2.58 -19.46 13.76
N ARG A 91 -3.57 -19.93 12.98
CA ARG A 91 -3.92 -19.29 11.72
C ARG A 91 -4.99 -18.24 11.98
N VAL A 92 -4.64 -16.97 11.82
CA VAL A 92 -5.64 -15.90 11.77
C VAL A 92 -6.23 -15.91 10.36
N HIS A 93 -7.52 -16.25 10.24
CA HIS A 93 -8.27 -16.01 9.00
C HIS A 93 -8.70 -14.53 9.02
N PRO A 94 -8.17 -13.65 8.15
CA PRO A 94 -8.48 -12.21 8.21
C PRO A 94 -9.94 -11.87 7.87
N HIS A 95 -10.76 -12.86 7.49
CA HIS A 95 -12.12 -12.69 6.98
C HIS A 95 -13.15 -13.70 7.56
N LEU A 96 -12.87 -14.33 8.71
CA LEU A 96 -13.88 -15.08 9.47
C LEU A 96 -14.13 -14.44 10.83
#